data_AF-A0A1V6FF13-F1
#
_entry.id   AF-A0A1V6FF13-F1
#
_cell.length_a   1.000
_cell.length_b   1.000
_cell.length_c   1.000
_cell.angle_alpha   90.00
_cell.angle_beta   90.00
_cell.angle_gamma   90.00
#
_symmetry.space_group_name_H-M   'P 1'
#
loop_
_entity.id
_entity.type
_entity.pdbx_description
1 polymer ?
#
loop_
_entity_poly.entity_id
_entity_poly.type
_entity_poly.pdbx_seq_one_letter_code
_entity_poly.pdbx_strand_id
1 'polypeptide(L)'
;MTNTPRHFRAAQSTYCPPRPRSGFTVIAMLAAAFLLAACASNPKGLTGEHNPRHDQNRWVDENLVINTVVQCVNNADFASRRPAAVKEYATLLRLSYMRVSEGGVDVDAGVRALNFIYKIHRDANGDRKLWQDVVERAKDTTDDAGRLLGLPIPPKFH
;
A
#
# COMPACT_ATOMS: atom_id res chain seq x y z
N MET A 1 -8.93 73.18 63.58
CA MET A 1 -7.61 72.56 63.83
C MET A 1 -7.81 71.06 63.67
N THR A 2 -7.19 70.29 62.77
CA THR A 2 -6.03 70.46 61.88
C THR A 2 -6.05 69.34 60.82
N ASN A 3 -5.78 69.72 59.57
CA ASN A 3 -5.10 69.03 58.45
C ASN A 3 -5.37 67.54 58.08
N THR A 4 -5.87 67.39 56.85
CA THR A 4 -5.82 66.32 55.83
C THR A 4 -4.37 65.99 55.36
N PRO A 5 -4.04 65.09 54.36
CA PRO A 5 -4.89 64.24 53.45
C PRO A 5 -4.34 62.84 52.96
N ARG A 6 -5.22 62.10 52.22
CA ARG A 6 -5.01 61.25 50.98
C ARG A 6 -4.24 59.90 51.12
N HIS A 7 -4.47 58.77 50.41
CA HIS A 7 -5.11 58.40 49.12
C HIS A 7 -5.22 56.84 48.93
N PHE A 8 -6.15 56.40 48.05
CA PHE A 8 -6.16 55.23 47.10
C PHE A 8 -6.26 53.71 47.48
N ARG A 9 -7.46 53.14 47.20
CA ARG A 9 -7.85 52.00 46.30
C ARG A 9 -7.13 50.63 46.29
N ALA A 10 -7.91 49.54 46.47
CA ALA A 10 -7.93 48.28 45.67
C ALA A 10 -9.10 47.37 46.18
N ALA A 11 -10.16 47.10 45.43
CA ALA A 11 -10.36 46.12 44.35
C ALA A 11 -10.66 44.68 44.83
N GLN A 12 -11.76 44.14 44.30
CA GLN A 12 -12.38 42.84 44.55
C GLN A 12 -11.46 41.65 44.25
N SER A 13 -11.69 40.52 44.95
CA SER A 13 -11.28 39.20 44.48
C SER A 13 -12.41 38.19 44.68
N THR A 14 -13.22 38.00 43.63
CA THR A 14 -14.11 36.85 43.46
C THR A 14 -13.31 35.74 42.80
N TYR A 15 -12.93 34.71 43.57
CA TYR A 15 -12.46 33.44 42.99
C TYR A 15 -13.67 32.67 42.44
N CYS A 16 -13.77 32.60 41.11
CA CYS A 16 -14.58 31.60 40.40
C CYS A 16 -13.66 30.43 40.00
N PRO A 17 -14.01 29.15 40.25
CA PRO A 17 -13.29 28.04 39.66
C PRO A 17 -13.60 27.94 38.16
N PRO A 18 -12.63 27.57 37.30
CA PRO A 18 -12.89 27.37 35.88
C PRO A 18 -13.73 26.11 35.68
N ARG A 19 -14.80 26.22 34.88
CA ARG A 19 -15.60 25.08 34.40
C ARG A 19 -14.72 24.15 33.55
N PRO A 20 -14.90 22.82 33.64
CA PRO A 20 -14.13 21.87 32.85
C PRO A 20 -14.55 21.96 31.37
N ARG A 21 -13.56 22.15 30.49
CA ARG A 21 -13.69 22.02 29.03
C ARG A 21 -13.89 20.54 28.65
N SER A 22 -15.07 19.97 28.90
CA SER A 22 -15.37 18.57 28.51
C SER A 22 -15.82 18.42 27.04
N GLY A 23 -16.25 19.50 26.40
CA GLY A 23 -16.74 19.46 25.01
C GLY A 23 -15.65 19.11 23.98
N PHE A 24 -14.43 19.62 24.18
CA PHE A 24 -13.32 19.36 23.25
C PHE A 24 -12.78 17.93 23.36
N THR A 25 -12.79 17.36 24.56
CA THR A 25 -12.35 15.98 24.80
C THR A 25 -13.30 14.96 24.17
N VAL A 26 -14.61 15.22 24.20
CA VAL A 26 -15.60 14.35 23.55
C VAL A 26 -15.48 14.41 22.03
N ILE A 27 -15.28 15.60 21.46
CA ILE A 27 -15.07 15.76 20.01
C ILE A 27 -13.75 15.12 19.57
N ALA A 28 -12.68 15.28 20.34
CA ALA A 28 -11.39 14.66 20.06
C ALA A 28 -11.46 13.12 20.14
N MET A 29 -12.20 12.57 21.11
CA MET A 29 -12.41 11.12 21.21
C MET A 29 -13.29 10.59 20.07
N LEU A 30 -14.34 11.31 19.66
CA LEU A 30 -15.15 10.95 18.50
C LEU A 30 -14.34 11.01 17.19
N ALA A 31 -13.54 12.05 16.99
CA ALA A 31 -12.65 12.17 15.84
C ALA A 31 -11.60 11.05 15.81
N ALA A 32 -11.02 10.71 16.96
CA ALA A 32 -10.10 9.57 17.09
C ALA A 32 -10.80 8.24 16.83
N ALA A 33 -12.04 8.07 17.28
CA ALA A 33 -12.84 6.87 17.02
C ALA A 33 -13.22 6.75 15.53
N PHE A 34 -13.53 7.85 14.85
CA PHE A 34 -13.78 7.85 13.40
C PHE A 34 -12.51 7.63 12.59
N LEU A 35 -11.35 8.15 13.02
CA LEU A 35 -10.05 7.84 12.40
C LEU A 35 -9.65 6.38 12.60
N LEU A 36 -9.84 5.83 13.81
CA LEU A 36 -9.61 4.41 14.09
C LEU A 36 -10.59 3.52 13.32
N ALA A 37 -11.86 3.93 13.19
CA ALA A 37 -12.83 3.24 12.35
C ALA A 37 -12.46 3.31 10.87
N ALA A 38 -11.92 4.43 10.37
CA ALA A 38 -11.41 4.56 9.01
C ALA A 38 -10.14 3.71 8.75
N CYS A 39 -9.28 3.55 9.76
CA CYS A 39 -8.15 2.62 9.72
C CYS A 39 -8.61 1.15 9.77
N ALA A 40 -9.65 0.84 10.54
CA ALA A 40 -10.23 -0.50 10.68
C ALA A 40 -11.17 -0.88 9.52
N SER A 41 -11.78 0.11 8.85
CA SER A 41 -12.67 -0.06 7.70
C SER A 41 -11.92 -0.14 6.37
N ASN A 42 -10.60 -0.37 6.40
CA ASN A 42 -9.89 -1.03 5.31
C ASN A 42 -9.78 -2.55 5.61
N PRO A 43 -10.86 -3.34 5.43
CA PRO A 43 -10.79 -4.79 5.53
C PRO A 43 -10.15 -5.41 4.27
N LYS A 44 -9.49 -4.64 3.40
CA LYS A 44 -8.50 -5.19 2.45
C LYS A 44 -7.19 -5.53 3.18
N GLY A 45 -7.29 -5.93 4.45
CA GLY A 45 -6.24 -6.60 5.18
C GLY A 45 -5.80 -7.79 4.35
N LEU A 46 -4.50 -7.90 4.19
CA LEU A 46 -3.80 -8.92 3.44
C LEU A 46 -4.44 -10.29 3.70
N THR A 47 -5.28 -10.77 2.78
CA THR A 47 -5.72 -12.16 2.83
C THR A 47 -4.48 -13.02 2.71
N GLY A 48 -4.49 -14.23 3.29
CA GLY A 48 -3.33 -15.13 3.23
C GLY A 48 -2.80 -15.34 1.81
N GLU A 49 -3.64 -15.16 0.80
CA GLU A 49 -3.33 -15.25 -0.64
C GLU A 49 -2.29 -14.24 -1.14
N HIS A 50 -2.04 -13.13 -0.44
CA HIS A 50 -1.05 -12.10 -0.81
C HIS A 50 0.25 -12.17 0.01
N ASN A 51 0.30 -13.03 1.02
CA ASN A 51 1.43 -13.15 1.93
C ASN A 51 2.19 -14.45 1.69
N PRO A 52 3.48 -14.51 2.05
CA PRO A 52 4.17 -15.78 2.10
C PRO A 52 3.49 -16.70 3.12
N ARG A 53 3.39 -17.99 2.80
CA ARG A 53 3.08 -19.04 3.77
C ARG A 53 4.23 -19.13 4.77
N HIS A 54 3.92 -19.65 5.96
CA HIS A 54 4.90 -19.82 7.04
C HIS A 54 6.06 -20.77 6.66
N ASP A 55 5.86 -21.67 5.71
CA ASP A 55 6.83 -22.67 5.24
C ASP A 55 7.56 -22.26 3.95
N GLN A 56 7.30 -21.07 3.40
CA GLN A 56 7.95 -20.62 2.17
C GLN A 56 9.41 -20.20 2.41
N ASN A 57 10.34 -20.91 1.76
CA ASN A 57 11.77 -20.63 1.83
C ASN A 57 12.21 -19.44 0.96
N ARG A 58 11.40 -19.09 -0.05
CA ARG A 58 11.67 -17.98 -0.96
C ARG A 58 10.49 -17.03 -1.03
N TRP A 59 10.83 -15.74 -1.00
CA TRP A 59 9.89 -14.65 -1.21
C TRP A 59 10.52 -13.58 -2.10
N VAL A 60 9.69 -12.65 -2.57
CA VAL A 60 10.15 -11.50 -3.36
C VAL A 60 10.86 -10.48 -2.47
N ASP A 61 11.72 -9.66 -3.07
CA ASP A 61 12.13 -8.41 -2.45
C ASP A 61 10.98 -7.41 -2.60
N GLU A 62 10.24 -7.21 -1.51
CA GLU A 62 9.02 -6.41 -1.51
C GLU A 62 9.28 -4.96 -1.92
N ASN A 63 10.38 -4.36 -1.47
CA ASN A 63 10.70 -2.97 -1.80
C ASN A 63 11.01 -2.82 -3.29
N LEU A 64 11.79 -3.75 -3.84
CA LEU A 64 12.07 -3.77 -5.28
C LEU A 64 10.77 -3.91 -6.07
N VAL A 65 9.94 -4.89 -5.71
CA VAL A 65 8.66 -5.14 -6.38
C VAL A 65 7.75 -3.92 -6.31
N ILE A 66 7.58 -3.32 -5.12
CA ILE A 66 6.73 -2.15 -4.92
C ILE A 66 7.19 -0.99 -5.81
N ASN A 67 8.48 -0.67 -5.76
CA ASN A 67 9.03 0.45 -6.52
C ASN A 67 8.90 0.22 -8.04
N THR A 68 9.23 -0.98 -8.53
CA THR A 68 9.13 -1.30 -9.96
C THR A 68 7.68 -1.29 -10.44
N VAL A 69 6.74 -1.84 -9.67
CA VAL A 69 5.31 -1.83 -10.03
C VAL A 69 4.80 -0.39 -10.13
N VAL A 70 5.06 0.43 -9.11
CA VAL A 70 4.61 1.84 -9.09
C VAL A 70 5.22 2.61 -10.27
N GLN A 71 6.50 2.42 -10.56
CA GLN A 71 7.16 3.03 -11.71
C GLN A 71 6.53 2.59 -13.04
N CYS A 72 6.23 1.30 -13.21
CA CYS A 72 5.61 0.78 -14.42
C CYS A 72 4.19 1.32 -14.61
N VAL A 73 3.39 1.39 -13.54
CA VAL A 73 2.05 1.99 -13.57
C VAL A 73 2.14 3.45 -14.00
N ASN A 74 2.99 4.25 -13.34
CA ASN A 74 3.16 5.67 -13.68
C ASN A 74 3.65 5.89 -15.13
N ASN A 75 4.53 5.01 -15.63
CA ASN A 75 5.01 5.11 -17.00
C ASN A 75 3.95 4.70 -18.02
N ALA A 76 3.06 3.77 -17.68
CA ALA A 76 2.02 3.28 -18.59
C ALA A 76 0.94 4.32 -18.90
N ASP A 77 0.81 5.36 -18.08
CA ASP A 77 -0.08 6.51 -18.35
C ASP A 77 0.38 7.32 -19.57
N PHE A 78 1.66 7.23 -19.93
CA PHE A 78 2.20 7.89 -21.12
C PHE A 78 2.22 6.91 -22.29
N ALA A 79 1.42 7.17 -23.33
CA ALA A 79 1.30 6.30 -24.50
C ALA A 79 2.65 5.93 -25.15
N SER A 80 3.62 6.86 -25.16
CA SER A 80 4.97 6.64 -25.70
C SER A 80 5.83 5.69 -24.85
N ARG A 81 5.52 5.54 -23.55
CA ARG A 81 6.28 4.71 -22.59
C ARG A 81 5.56 3.40 -22.26
N ARG A 82 4.25 3.30 -22.50
CA ARG A 82 3.45 2.12 -22.22
C ARG A 82 4.05 0.80 -22.75
N PRO A 83 4.56 0.69 -23.99
CA PRO A 83 5.15 -0.56 -24.46
C PRO A 83 6.37 -1.02 -23.63
N ALA A 84 7.23 -0.07 -23.24
CA ALA A 84 8.40 -0.37 -22.41
C ALA A 84 7.98 -0.75 -20.98
N ALA A 85 7.00 -0.04 -20.41
CA ALA A 85 6.45 -0.35 -19.09
C ALA A 85 5.80 -1.74 -19.05
N VAL A 86 5.00 -2.10 -20.06
CA VAL A 86 4.39 -3.43 -20.16
C VAL A 86 5.46 -4.52 -20.24
N LYS A 87 6.54 -4.30 -21.01
CA LYS A 87 7.65 -5.25 -21.11
C LYS A 87 8.37 -5.43 -19.78
N GLU A 88 8.77 -4.34 -19.12
CA GLU A 88 9.47 -4.38 -17.83
C GLU A 88 8.62 -5.05 -16.75
N TYR A 89 7.34 -4.71 -16.71
CA TYR A 89 6.40 -5.25 -15.74
C TYR A 89 6.14 -6.75 -15.99
N ALA A 90 5.99 -7.16 -17.25
CA ALA A 90 5.84 -8.58 -17.58
C ALA A 90 7.07 -9.40 -17.17
N THR A 91 8.27 -8.86 -17.38
CA THR A 91 9.53 -9.46 -16.90
C THR A 91 9.54 -9.58 -15.38
N LEU A 92 9.10 -8.56 -14.65
CA LEU A 92 8.98 -8.61 -13.18
C LEU A 92 8.04 -9.73 -12.73
N LEU A 93 6.85 -9.86 -13.33
CA LEU A 93 5.90 -10.94 -13.00
C LEU A 93 6.55 -12.31 -13.21
N ARG A 94 7.19 -12.50 -14.37
CA ARG A 94 7.82 -13.77 -14.72
C ARG A 94 8.95 -14.12 -13.77
N LEU A 95 9.88 -13.20 -13.52
CA LEU A 95 11.01 -13.43 -12.61
C LEU A 95 10.55 -13.69 -11.17
N SER A 96 9.54 -12.96 -10.71
CA SER A 96 8.98 -13.14 -9.36
C SER A 96 8.32 -14.50 -9.21
N TYR A 97 7.46 -14.89 -10.15
CA TYR A 97 6.84 -16.21 -10.17
C TYR A 97 7.90 -17.31 -10.19
N MET A 98 8.87 -17.21 -11.09
CA MET A 98 9.93 -18.20 -11.26
C MET A 98 10.80 -18.37 -10.02
N ARG A 99 11.17 -17.25 -9.39
CA ARG A 99 12.00 -17.26 -8.19
C ARG A 99 11.28 -17.88 -7.01
N VAL A 100 10.01 -17.51 -6.81
CA VAL A 100 9.22 -17.92 -5.64
C VAL A 100 8.67 -19.33 -5.80
N SER A 101 8.31 -19.75 -7.02
CA SER A 101 7.89 -21.12 -7.30
C SER A 101 9.04 -22.11 -7.46
N GLU A 102 10.29 -21.66 -7.32
CA GLU A 102 11.49 -22.48 -7.54
C GLU A 102 11.48 -23.15 -8.94
N GLY A 103 11.12 -22.37 -9.96
CA GLY A 103 11.00 -22.86 -11.34
C GLY A 103 9.77 -23.75 -11.59
N GLY A 104 8.79 -23.76 -10.67
CA GLY A 104 7.54 -24.50 -10.80
C GLY A 104 7.39 -25.68 -9.83
N VAL A 105 8.32 -25.87 -8.90
CA VAL A 105 8.21 -26.86 -7.82
C VAL A 105 7.09 -26.49 -6.85
N ASP A 106 6.98 -25.21 -6.48
CA ASP A 106 5.91 -24.69 -5.62
C ASP A 106 5.06 -23.64 -6.36
N VAL A 107 4.13 -24.12 -7.18
CA VAL A 107 3.25 -23.26 -7.97
C VAL A 107 2.39 -22.36 -7.09
N ASP A 108 1.94 -22.82 -5.91
CA ASP A 108 1.11 -22.03 -5.00
C ASP A 108 1.89 -20.83 -4.44
N ALA A 109 3.14 -21.06 -4.03
CA ALA A 109 4.07 -20.00 -3.62
C ALA A 109 4.21 -18.93 -4.73
N GLY A 110 4.42 -19.37 -5.97
CA GLY A 110 4.51 -18.46 -7.12
C GLY A 110 3.23 -17.67 -7.34
N VAL A 111 2.06 -18.30 -7.25
CA VAL A 111 0.76 -17.63 -7.40
C VAL A 111 0.54 -16.59 -6.30
N ARG A 112 0.94 -16.87 -5.05
CA ARG A 112 0.87 -15.87 -3.95
C ARG A 112 1.74 -14.64 -4.22
N ALA A 113 2.93 -14.83 -4.78
CA ALA A 113 3.78 -13.70 -5.18
C ALA A 113 3.11 -12.87 -6.29
N LEU A 114 2.48 -13.52 -7.28
CA LEU A 114 1.74 -12.80 -8.32
C LEU A 114 0.52 -12.05 -7.75
N ASN A 115 -0.19 -12.65 -6.79
CA ASN A 115 -1.28 -11.99 -6.07
C ASN A 115 -0.79 -10.80 -5.24
N PHE A 116 0.38 -10.89 -4.61
CA PHE A 116 1.02 -9.77 -3.93
C PHE A 116 1.28 -8.62 -4.91
N ILE A 117 1.86 -8.92 -6.07
CA ILE A 117 2.13 -7.92 -7.11
C ILE A 117 0.82 -7.29 -7.63
N TYR A 118 -0.24 -8.09 -7.82
CA TYR A 118 -1.55 -7.58 -8.20
C TYR A 118 -2.15 -6.65 -7.14
N LYS A 119 -1.93 -6.93 -5.86
CA LYS A 119 -2.33 -6.01 -4.78
C LYS A 119 -1.61 -4.68 -4.94
N ILE A 120 -0.29 -4.67 -5.14
CA ILE A 120 0.48 -3.43 -5.35
C ILE A 120 -0.02 -2.67 -6.59
N HIS A 121 -0.31 -3.37 -7.69
CA HIS A 121 -0.91 -2.78 -8.89
C HIS A 121 -2.17 -1.98 -8.56
N ARG A 122 -3.10 -2.58 -7.80
CA ARG A 122 -4.34 -1.92 -7.40
C ARG A 122 -4.09 -0.76 -6.44
N ASP A 123 -3.18 -0.93 -5.49
CA ASP A 123 -2.83 0.10 -4.51
C ASP A 123 -2.16 1.32 -5.21
N ALA A 124 -1.48 1.10 -6.34
CA ALA A 124 -0.90 2.13 -7.20
C ALA A 124 -1.90 2.73 -8.22
N ASN A 125 -3.19 2.40 -8.13
CA ASN A 125 -4.24 2.79 -9.10
C ASN A 125 -3.98 2.33 -10.55
N GLY A 126 -3.28 1.21 -10.74
CA GLY A 126 -3.07 0.63 -12.05
C GLY A 126 -4.38 0.26 -12.75
N ASP A 127 -4.43 0.49 -14.06
CA ASP A 127 -5.62 0.22 -14.87
C ASP A 127 -5.75 -1.28 -15.22
N ARG A 128 -6.99 -1.77 -15.34
CA ARG A 128 -7.27 -3.19 -15.63
C ARG A 128 -6.66 -3.67 -16.96
N LYS A 129 -6.65 -2.82 -17.98
CA LYS A 129 -6.12 -3.17 -19.30
C LYS A 129 -4.60 -3.33 -19.22
N LEU A 130 -3.90 -2.46 -18.48
CA LEU A 130 -2.47 -2.59 -18.21
C LEU A 130 -2.16 -3.93 -17.54
N TRP A 131 -2.93 -4.32 -16.52
CA TRP A 131 -2.75 -5.62 -15.89
C TRP A 131 -2.91 -6.78 -16.88
N GLN A 132 -3.94 -6.74 -17.73
CA GLN A 132 -4.17 -7.75 -18.76
C GLN A 132 -3.02 -7.82 -19.77
N ASP A 133 -2.61 -6.67 -20.32
CA ASP A 133 -1.49 -6.57 -21.27
C ASP A 133 -0.20 -7.17 -20.67
N VAL A 134 0.06 -6.90 -19.38
CA VAL A 134 1.23 -7.38 -18.65
C VAL A 134 1.16 -8.88 -18.37
N VAL A 135 0.02 -9.40 -17.93
CA VAL A 135 -0.17 -10.84 -17.67
C VAL A 135 -0.08 -11.65 -18.95
N GLU A 136 -0.71 -11.19 -20.04
CA GLU A 136 -0.62 -11.83 -21.35
C GLU A 136 0.83 -11.87 -21.84
N ARG A 137 1.54 -10.74 -21.75
CA ARG A 137 2.96 -10.68 -22.13
C ARG A 137 3.85 -11.53 -21.22
N ALA A 138 3.57 -11.62 -19.92
CA ALA A 138 4.37 -12.42 -18.99
C ALA A 138 4.21 -13.93 -19.22
N LYS A 139 3.06 -14.37 -19.74
CA LYS A 139 2.80 -15.75 -20.15
C LYS A 139 3.44 -16.08 -21.50
N ASP A 140 3.68 -15.08 -22.34
CA ASP A 140 4.37 -15.28 -23.60
C ASP A 140 5.85 -15.61 -23.36
N THR A 141 6.21 -16.86 -23.65
CA THR A 141 7.59 -17.35 -23.50
C THR A 141 8.40 -17.27 -24.79
N THR A 142 7.85 -16.69 -25.86
CA THR A 142 8.46 -16.72 -27.20
C THR A 142 9.40 -15.54 -27.48
N ASP A 143 9.21 -14.41 -26.80
CA ASP A 143 9.89 -13.13 -27.12
C ASP A 143 11.19 -12.88 -26.31
N ASP A 144 11.49 -13.72 -25.31
CA ASP A 144 12.70 -13.57 -24.50
C ASP A 144 13.89 -14.33 -25.11
N ALA A 145 14.82 -13.57 -25.70
CA ALA A 145 16.10 -14.02 -26.24
C ALA A 145 17.02 -14.76 -25.24
N GLY A 146 16.59 -14.94 -23.99
CA GLY A 146 17.16 -15.88 -23.02
C GLY A 146 16.02 -16.67 -22.38
N ARG A 147 15.91 -17.96 -22.71
CA ARG A 147 14.96 -18.87 -22.06
C ARG A 147 15.20 -18.84 -20.55
N LEU A 148 14.37 -18.12 -19.82
CA LEU A 148 14.28 -18.26 -18.37
C LEU A 148 13.86 -19.72 -18.08
N LEU A 149 14.78 -20.49 -17.49
CA LEU A 149 14.59 -21.92 -17.20
C LEU A 149 13.54 -22.12 -16.10
N GLY A 150 12.39 -22.69 -16.45
CA GLY A 150 11.34 -23.15 -15.52
C GLY A 150 9.92 -22.99 -16.09
N LEU A 151 8.92 -23.42 -15.32
CA LEU A 151 7.53 -23.49 -15.79
C LEU A 151 6.93 -22.08 -16.02
N PRO A 152 6.11 -21.90 -17.07
CA PRO A 152 5.42 -20.63 -17.31
C PRO A 152 4.43 -20.31 -16.19
N ILE A 153 4.03 -19.04 -16.09
CA ILE A 153 2.92 -18.61 -15.23
C ILE A 153 1.67 -19.44 -15.58
N PRO A 154 0.89 -19.94 -14.59
CA PRO A 154 -0.26 -20.78 -14.86
C PRO A 154 -1.27 -20.10 -15.80
N PRO A 155 -1.80 -20.81 -16.81
CA PRO A 155 -2.73 -20.22 -17.78
C PRO A 155 -3.97 -19.58 -17.14
N LYS A 156 -4.41 -20.14 -16.00
CA LYS A 156 -5.57 -19.69 -15.22
C LYS A 156 -5.36 -18.39 -14.44
N PHE A 157 -4.12 -17.92 -14.26
CA PHE A 157 -3.84 -16.66 -13.56
C PHE A 157 -4.27 -15.47 -14.41
N HIS A 158 -4.97 -14.48 -13.84
CA HIS A 158 -5.56 -13.36 -14.59
C HIS A 158 -5.58 -12.06 -13.80
#